data_AF-A0A0R2M5Q8-F1
#
_entry.id   AF-A0A0R2M5Q8-F1
#
_cell.length_a   1.000
_cell.length_b   1.000
_cell.length_c   1.000
_cell.angle_alpha   90.00
_cell.angle_beta   90.00
_cell.angle_gamma   90.00
#
_symmetry.space_group_name_H-M   'P 1'
#
loop_
_entity.id
_entity.type
_entity.pdbx_description
1 polymer ?
#
loop_
_entity_poly.entity_id
_entity_poly.type
_entity_poly.pdbx_seq_one_letter_code
_entity_poly.pdbx_strand_id
1 'polypeptide(L)'
;MRKIGAVLPTWVFLGTLIMGFCISTTQPIVGHNWVAASTVGLGIYPIIVIFIACMAKTVSGVKTYSRSEKWFYGYLLGVAILTVLGAIYFMAHN
;
A
#
# COMPACT_ATOMS: atom_id res chain seq x y z
N MET A 1 -1.14 2.91 -17.91
CA MET A 1 -0.24 2.07 -17.07
C MET A 1 -0.74 0.63 -17.12
N ARG A 2 0.11 -0.36 -17.47
CA ARG A 2 -0.27 -1.78 -17.30
C ARG A 2 -0.52 -2.01 -15.81
N LYS A 3 -1.68 -2.55 -15.43
CA LYS A 3 -2.11 -2.73 -14.02
C LYS A 3 -1.04 -3.41 -13.16
N ILE A 4 -0.25 -4.30 -13.75
CA ILE A 4 0.91 -4.96 -13.14
C ILE A 4 1.93 -3.97 -12.58
N GLY A 5 2.22 -2.88 -13.29
CA GLY A 5 3.18 -1.87 -12.83
C GLY A 5 2.71 -1.05 -11.62
N ALA A 6 1.40 -0.98 -11.39
CA ALA A 6 0.82 -0.29 -10.23
C ALA A 6 0.64 -1.20 -9.01
N VAL A 7 0.72 -2.52 -9.20
CA VAL A 7 0.64 -3.52 -8.11
C VAL A 7 2.04 -3.88 -7.61
N LEU A 8 3.08 -3.70 -8.43
CA LEU A 8 4.47 -4.01 -8.11
C LEU A 8 4.98 -3.28 -6.86
N PRO A 9 4.79 -1.95 -6.71
CA PRO A 9 5.30 -1.24 -5.53
C PRO A 9 4.61 -1.67 -4.23
N THR A 10 3.32 -2.01 -4.26
CA THR A 10 2.63 -2.60 -3.09
C THR A 10 3.26 -3.94 -2.66
N TRP A 11 3.65 -4.80 -3.60
CA TRP A 11 4.36 -6.04 -3.26
C TRP A 11 5.77 -5.81 -2.75
N VAL A 12 6.47 -4.82 -3.30
CA VAL A 12 7.81 -4.43 -2.81
C VAL A 12 7.71 -3.98 -1.36
N PHE A 13 6.78 -3.07 -1.03
CA PHE A 13 6.61 -2.61 0.34
C PHE A 13 6.13 -3.71 1.30
N LEU A 14 5.30 -4.65 0.84
CA LEU A 14 4.96 -5.84 1.62
C LEU A 14 6.20 -6.71 1.91
N GLY A 15 7.05 -6.91 0.90
CA GLY A 15 8.30 -7.65 1.06
C GLY A 15 9.27 -6.98 2.04
N THR A 16 9.42 -5.66 1.95
CA THR A 16 10.27 -4.90 2.88
C THR A 16 9.69 -4.85 4.29
N LEU A 17 8.36 -4.88 4.45
CA LEU A 17 7.69 -4.99 5.74
C LEU A 17 8.00 -6.34 6.42
N ILE A 18 7.86 -7.44 5.68
CA ILE A 18 8.20 -8.79 6.18
C ILE A 18 9.69 -8.86 6.54
N MET A 19 10.56 -8.35 5.67
CA MET A 19 11.99 -8.32 5.92
C MET A 19 12.34 -7.48 7.15
N GLY A 20 11.75 -6.29 7.30
CA GLY A 20 11.93 -5.43 8.46
C GLY A 20 11.49 -6.12 9.75
N PHE A 21 10.37 -6.85 9.71
CA PHE A 21 9.91 -7.65 10.84
C PHE A 21 10.91 -8.75 11.20
N CYS A 22 11.40 -9.52 10.22
CA CYS A 22 12.46 -10.52 10.46
C CYS A 22 13.73 -9.90 11.05
N ILE A 23 14.19 -8.75 10.53
CA ILE A 23 15.38 -8.06 11.04
C ILE A 23 15.16 -7.58 12.47
N SER A 24 13.96 -7.13 12.85
CA SER A 24 13.68 -6.63 14.21
C SER A 24 13.94 -7.67 15.31
N THR A 25 13.91 -8.97 14.98
CA THR A 25 14.25 -10.05 15.92
C THR A 25 15.73 -10.11 16.28
N THR A 26 16.62 -9.59 15.42
CA THR A 26 18.08 -9.62 15.60
C THR A 26 18.67 -8.23 15.83
N GLN A 27 18.13 -7.21 15.16
CA GLN A 27 18.52 -5.80 15.23
C GLN A 27 17.27 -4.94 15.38
N PRO A 28 16.75 -4.73 16.61
CA PRO A 28 15.45 -4.12 16.85
C PRO A 28 15.33 -2.72 16.22
N ILE A 29 16.31 -1.85 16.47
CA ILE A 29 16.29 -0.46 15.98
C ILE A 29 16.23 -0.42 14.44
N VAL A 30 17.07 -1.22 13.78
CA VAL A 30 17.12 -1.27 12.32
C VAL A 30 15.80 -1.85 11.79
N GLY A 31 15.34 -2.98 12.33
CA GLY A 31 14.11 -3.63 11.91
C GLY A 31 12.87 -2.74 12.07
N HIS A 32 12.72 -2.06 13.20
CA HIS A 32 11.59 -1.14 13.43
C HIS A 32 11.57 0.02 12.44
N ASN A 33 12.73 0.57 12.06
CA ASN A 33 12.82 1.61 11.02
C ASN A 33 12.33 1.09 9.65
N TRP A 34 12.72 -0.13 9.27
CA TRP A 34 12.26 -0.76 8.03
C TRP A 34 10.75 -1.04 8.04
N VAL A 35 10.22 -1.53 9.16
CA VAL A 35 8.78 -1.75 9.34
C VAL A 35 8.02 -0.44 9.22
N ALA A 36 8.47 0.62 9.91
CA ALA A 36 7.85 1.93 9.86
C ALA A 36 7.85 2.51 8.43
N ALA A 37 9.00 2.53 7.76
CA ALA A 37 9.12 3.03 6.39
C ALA A 37 8.23 2.25 5.40
N SER A 38 8.19 0.93 5.53
CA SER A 38 7.36 0.06 4.67
C SER A 38 5.87 0.26 4.92
N THR A 39 5.47 0.42 6.19
CA THR A 39 4.08 0.67 6.58
C THR A 39 3.59 2.02 6.06
N VAL A 40 4.41 3.06 6.19
CA VAL A 40 4.12 4.39 5.62
C VAL A 40 4.00 4.31 4.09
N GLY A 41 4.91 3.59 3.44
CA GLY A 41 4.85 3.34 1.99
C GLY A 41 3.55 2.64 1.56
N LEU A 42 3.14 1.58 2.26
CA LEU A 42 1.90 0.85 2.00
C LEU A 42 0.64 1.67 2.26
N GLY A 43 0.69 2.66 3.16
CA GLY A 43 -0.43 3.56 3.41
C GLY A 43 -0.54 4.66 2.34
N ILE A 44 0.57 5.32 2.02
CA ILE A 44 0.58 6.51 1.15
C ILE A 44 0.49 6.12 -0.34
N TYR A 45 1.20 5.08 -0.77
CA TYR A 45 1.27 4.71 -2.19
C TYR A 45 -0.11 4.42 -2.81
N PRO A 46 -1.00 3.60 -2.19
CA PRO A 46 -2.32 3.35 -2.74
C PRO A 46 -3.16 4.62 -2.90
N ILE A 47 -3.06 5.57 -1.95
CA ILE A 47 -3.78 6.85 -2.01
C ILE A 47 -3.32 7.65 -3.23
N ILE A 48 -2.01 7.77 -3.43
CA ILE A 48 -1.44 8.49 -4.60
C ILE A 48 -1.88 7.82 -5.91
N VAL A 49 -1.81 6.49 -6.00
CA VAL A 49 -2.19 5.77 -7.22
C VAL A 49 -3.68 5.95 -7.53
N ILE A 50 -4.56 5.83 -6.53
CA ILE A 50 -5.99 6.07 -6.69
C ILE A 50 -6.23 7.50 -7.18
N PHE A 51 -5.56 8.49 -6.57
CA PHE A 51 -5.69 9.90 -6.94
C PHE A 51 -5.30 10.14 -8.40
N ILE A 52 -4.12 9.67 -8.83
CA ILE A 52 -3.64 9.82 -10.22
C ILE A 52 -4.59 9.13 -11.21
N ALA A 53 -5.06 7.94 -10.88
CA ALA A 53 -5.94 7.17 -11.76
C ALA A 53 -7.33 7.80 -11.89
N CYS A 54 -7.89 8.34 -10.79
CA CYS A 54 -9.12 9.12 -10.81
C CYS A 54 -8.96 10.40 -11.64
N MET A 55 -7.87 11.15 -11.44
CA MET A 55 -7.58 12.34 -12.25
C MET A 55 -7.53 12.02 -13.75
N ALA A 56 -6.80 10.98 -14.15
CA ALA A 56 -6.69 10.59 -15.55
C ALA A 56 -8.07 10.29 -16.17
N LYS A 57 -8.98 9.65 -15.41
CA LYS A 57 -10.35 9.39 -15.85
C LYS A 57 -11.21 10.64 -15.94
N THR A 58 -11.11 11.52 -14.94
CA THR A 58 -11.82 12.81 -14.94
C THR A 58 -11.44 13.64 -16.16
N VAL A 59 -10.14 13.74 -16.46
CA VAL A 59 -9.63 14.45 -17.66
C VAL A 59 -10.11 13.80 -18.95
N SER A 60 -10.22 12.46 -18.98
CA SER A 60 -10.71 11.72 -20.16
C SER A 60 -12.23 11.75 -20.31
N GLY A 61 -12.98 12.36 -19.37
CA GLY A 61 -14.45 12.38 -19.37
C GLY A 61 -15.12 11.01 -19.16
N VAL A 62 -14.37 9.98 -18.78
CA VAL A 62 -14.87 8.61 -18.64
C VAL A 62 -15.50 8.44 -17.25
N LYS A 63 -16.83 8.37 -17.20
CA LYS A 63 -17.60 8.21 -15.95
C LYS A 63 -17.83 6.76 -15.54
N THR A 64 -17.55 5.80 -16.41
CA THR A 64 -17.81 4.38 -16.17
C THR A 64 -16.55 3.65 -15.73
N TYR A 65 -16.71 2.74 -14.77
CA TYR A 65 -15.65 1.87 -14.27
C TYR A 65 -15.93 0.43 -14.66
N SER A 66 -15.00 -0.16 -15.40
CA SER A 66 -15.02 -1.59 -15.75
C SER A 66 -14.88 -2.46 -14.50
N ARG A 67 -15.35 -3.71 -14.56
CA ARG A 67 -15.23 -4.68 -13.46
C ARG A 67 -13.78 -4.83 -12.99
N SER A 68 -12.84 -4.89 -13.94
CA SER A 68 -11.41 -5.02 -13.65
C SER A 68 -10.80 -3.77 -12.99
N GLU A 69 -11.37 -2.58 -13.17
CA GLU A 69 -10.95 -1.37 -12.45
C GLU A 69 -11.49 -1.33 -11.02
N LYS A 70 -12.76 -1.75 -10.84
CA LYS A 70 -13.35 -1.88 -9.50
C LYS A 70 -12.53 -2.81 -8.61
N TRP A 71 -12.12 -3.97 -9.14
CA TRP A 71 -11.23 -4.89 -8.43
C TRP A 71 -9.87 -4.27 -8.10
N PHE A 72 -9.29 -3.51 -9.03
CA PHE A 72 -7.99 -2.88 -8.82
C PHE A 72 -8.04 -1.78 -7.74
N TYR A 73 -9.05 -0.90 -7.78
CA TYR A 73 -9.22 0.11 -6.74
C TYR A 73 -9.63 -0.50 -5.41
N GLY A 74 -10.47 -1.54 -5.41
CA GLY A 74 -10.82 -2.31 -4.22
C GLY A 74 -9.59 -2.97 -3.59
N TYR A 75 -8.68 -3.53 -4.39
CA TYR A 75 -7.40 -4.05 -3.91
C TYR A 75 -6.55 -2.96 -3.25
N LEU A 76 -6.33 -1.83 -3.92
CA LEU A 76 -5.53 -0.73 -3.37
C LEU A 76 -6.12 -0.18 -2.06
N LEU A 77 -7.43 0.00 -2.03
CA LEU A 77 -8.14 0.44 -0.83
C LEU A 77 -8.04 -0.61 0.29
N GLY A 78 -8.19 -1.89 -0.03
CA GLY A 78 -8.02 -2.99 0.92
C GLY A 78 -6.62 -3.03 1.52
N VAL A 79 -5.57 -2.88 0.70
CA VAL A 79 -4.19 -2.77 1.17
C VAL A 79 -4.03 -1.59 2.13
N ALA A 80 -4.56 -0.42 1.79
CA ALA A 80 -4.48 0.76 2.65
C ALA A 80 -5.20 0.53 4.00
N ILE A 81 -6.42 -0.02 3.99
CA ILE A 81 -7.18 -0.32 5.21
C ILE A 81 -6.43 -1.33 6.09
N LEU A 82 -5.97 -2.43 5.51
CA LEU A 82 -5.21 -3.45 6.25
C LEU A 82 -3.92 -2.89 6.84
N THR A 83 -3.25 -2.00 6.12
CA THR A 83 -2.04 -1.33 6.61
C THR A 83 -2.34 -0.42 7.79
N VAL A 84 -3.42 0.38 7.72
CA VAL A 84 -3.84 1.24 8.83
C VAL A 84 -4.25 0.42 10.05
N LEU A 85 -5.04 -0.65 9.86
CA LEU A 85 -5.43 -1.54 10.95
C LEU A 85 -4.23 -2.23 11.59
N GLY A 86 -3.28 -2.70 10.77
CA GLY A 86 -2.03 -3.28 11.25
C GLY A 86 -1.22 -2.26 12.06
N ALA A 87 -1.08 -1.03 11.57
CA ALA A 87 -0.38 0.04 12.29
C ALA A 87 -1.04 0.36 13.64
N ILE A 88 -2.38 0.47 13.70
CA ILE A 88 -3.13 0.68 14.94
C ILE A 88 -2.92 -0.49 15.90
N TYR A 89 -3.00 -1.73 15.41
CA TYR A 89 -2.78 -2.92 16.23
C TYR A 89 -1.40 -2.91 16.87
N PHE A 90 -0.35 -2.60 16.10
CA PHE A 90 1.02 -2.48 16.61
C PHE A 90 1.16 -1.32 17.60
N MET A 91 0.53 -0.16 17.38
CA MET A 91 0.55 0.94 18.34
C MET A 91 -0.17 0.61 19.66
N ALA A 92 -1.20 -0.25 19.62
CA ALA A 92 -1.98 -0.61 20.80
C ALA A 92 -1.31 -1.72 21.64
N HIS A 93 -0.44 -2.54 21.04
CA HIS A 93 0.20 -3.70 21.69
C HIS A 93 1.70 -3.54 21.92
N ASN A 94 2.26 -2.36 21.60
CA ASN A 94 3.64 -1.99 21.83
C ASN A 94 3.70 -0.80 22.79
#